data_AF-J3C582-F1
#
_entry.id   AF-J3C582-F1
#
_cell.length_a   1.000
_cell.length_b   1.000
_cell.length_c   1.000
_cell.angle_alpha   90.00
_cell.angle_beta   90.00
_cell.angle_gamma   90.00
#
_symmetry.space_group_name_H-M   'P 1'
#
loop_
_entity.id
_entity.type
_entity.pdbx_description
1 polymer ?
#
loop_
_entity_poly.entity_id
_entity_poly.type
_entity_poly.pdbx_seq_one_letter_code
_entity_poly.pdbx_strand_id
1 'polypeptide(L)'
;MFKKIAILFIIAALASCSSGKPAIATTRKAAAVQKPRVASTKKGTYSKPIAKNPTTNNTEVIQSTSRTVVTSDLINNYVLQYKDIAMGNMQKYGIPASIILAQGILESGAGRGDLAIEANNHFGIKCHKDWLGESVRHDDDSSQECFRKYNEASESYRDHALFLVGKNRYAALFTYEKDDYKAWAKGLRAAGYATDPNYPDKLISYIERYNLHQYDCQVTGKTYTAINKSAPARSSSSNSGSNDPDLYEVQKGDTLYSISKKFNILVDDLKQKNNLTDNALSVGQKLKVK
;
A
#
# COMPACT_ATOMS: atom_id res chain seq x y z
N MET A 1 -71.14 23.00 -7.92
CA MET A 1 -70.39 23.93 -8.80
C MET A 1 -70.16 25.17 -7.96
N PHE A 2 -69.00 25.52 -7.43
CA PHE A 2 -67.70 25.74 -8.07
C PHE A 2 -66.58 25.39 -7.08
N LYS A 3 -65.62 24.58 -7.54
CA LYS A 3 -64.30 24.49 -6.94
C LYS A 3 -63.40 25.57 -7.58
N LYS A 4 -62.41 26.01 -6.80
CA LYS A 4 -61.13 26.66 -7.20
C LYS A 4 -61.16 28.18 -7.37
N ILE A 5 -60.46 28.87 -6.45
CA ILE A 5 -59.38 29.87 -6.65
C ILE A 5 -58.84 30.09 -5.21
N ALA A 6 -57.77 29.41 -4.81
CA ALA A 6 -56.37 29.84 -4.94
C ALA A 6 -56.12 31.18 -4.20
N ILE A 7 -55.56 31.11 -2.99
CA ILE A 7 -54.14 31.46 -2.75
C ILE A 7 -53.87 32.94 -3.05
N LEU A 8 -53.92 33.77 -2.01
CA LEU A 8 -53.00 34.90 -1.75
C LEU A 8 -53.56 35.69 -0.58
N PHE A 9 -52.92 35.59 0.59
CA PHE A 9 -52.56 36.68 1.49
C PHE A 9 -51.95 36.08 2.75
N ILE A 10 -50.69 35.65 2.59
CA ILE A 10 -49.73 35.63 3.69
C ILE A 10 -49.30 37.08 3.87
N ILE A 11 -49.36 37.61 5.10
CA ILE A 11 -48.28 38.32 5.81
C ILE A 11 -48.86 39.09 7.03
N ALA A 12 -48.25 38.75 8.17
CA ALA A 12 -48.03 39.55 9.38
C ALA A 12 -49.20 39.93 10.30
N ALA A 13 -49.14 39.33 11.50
CA ALA A 13 -48.95 39.98 12.81
C ALA A 13 -49.80 39.26 13.87
N LEU A 14 -49.40 38.98 15.11
CA LEU A 14 -48.19 39.16 15.90
C LEU A 14 -48.43 38.34 17.20
N ALA A 15 -47.34 37.93 17.84
CA ALA A 15 -47.21 37.73 19.29
C ALA A 15 -48.08 36.66 20.00
N SER A 16 -47.43 35.55 20.39
CA SER A 16 -47.53 35.11 21.79
C SER A 16 -46.25 34.43 22.25
N CYS A 17 -45.82 34.83 23.44
CA CYS A 17 -44.54 34.52 24.06
C CYS A 17 -44.52 33.13 24.71
N SER A 18 -43.33 32.54 24.73
CA SER A 18 -42.63 31.96 25.89
C SER A 18 -43.39 31.05 26.86
N SER A 19 -43.01 29.77 26.85
CA SER A 19 -42.64 29.06 28.09
C SER A 19 -41.80 27.83 27.75
N GLY A 20 -40.48 27.98 27.85
CA GLY A 20 -39.52 26.89 27.74
C GLY A 20 -39.57 26.00 28.98
N LYS A 21 -39.72 24.68 28.77
CA LYS A 21 -39.45 23.67 29.81
C LYS A 21 -37.97 23.25 29.69
N PRO A 22 -37.21 23.14 30.78
CA PRO A 22 -35.82 22.74 30.70
C PRO A 22 -35.74 21.26 30.31
N ALA A 23 -34.87 20.94 29.35
CA ALA A 23 -34.47 19.58 29.09
C ALA A 23 -33.67 19.07 30.30
N ILE A 24 -34.13 17.97 30.89
CA ILE A 24 -33.42 17.26 31.95
C ILE A 24 -32.14 16.69 31.32
N ALA A 25 -31.02 17.35 31.59
CA ALA A 25 -29.69 16.81 31.34
C ALA A 25 -29.42 15.71 32.39
N THR A 26 -29.71 14.45 32.06
CA THR A 26 -29.14 13.33 32.81
C THR A 26 -27.64 13.25 32.51
N THR A 27 -26.84 13.79 33.41
CA THR A 27 -25.42 13.50 33.53
C THR A 27 -25.24 12.05 33.94
N ARG A 28 -25.13 11.14 32.97
CA ARG A 28 -24.51 9.84 33.25
C ARG A 28 -23.02 10.08 33.42
N LYS A 29 -22.56 10.00 34.67
CA LYS A 29 -21.15 9.90 35.03
C LYS A 29 -20.55 8.78 34.19
N ALA A 30 -19.59 9.10 33.32
CA ALA A 30 -18.87 8.10 32.55
C ALA A 30 -18.25 7.10 33.52
N ALA A 31 -18.67 5.84 33.43
CA ALA A 31 -18.01 4.75 34.14
C ALA A 31 -16.55 4.74 33.67
N ALA A 32 -15.61 4.79 34.60
CA ALA A 32 -14.20 4.66 34.32
C ALA A 32 -13.97 3.31 33.64
N VAL A 33 -13.73 3.34 32.33
CA VAL A 33 -13.25 2.19 31.57
C VAL A 33 -11.85 1.89 32.10
N GLN A 34 -11.73 0.85 32.92
CA GLN A 34 -10.44 0.31 33.28
C GLN A 34 -9.78 -0.19 32.00
N LYS A 35 -8.69 0.47 31.59
CA LYS A 35 -7.82 -0.01 30.51
C LYS A 35 -7.34 -1.43 30.89
N PRO A 36 -7.44 -2.44 30.01
CA PRO A 36 -6.70 -3.67 30.22
C PRO A 36 -5.22 -3.31 30.26
N ARG A 37 -4.54 -3.71 31.33
CA ARG A 37 -3.09 -3.63 31.49
C ARG A 37 -2.46 -4.55 30.45
N VAL A 38 -2.18 -4.03 29.25
CA VAL A 38 -1.36 -4.74 28.26
C VAL A 38 0.05 -4.82 28.84
N ALA A 39 0.52 -6.04 29.06
CA ALA A 39 1.88 -6.31 29.46
C ALA A 39 2.83 -5.67 28.45
N SER A 40 3.63 -4.72 28.92
CA SER A 40 4.74 -4.15 28.15
C SER A 40 5.76 -5.25 27.92
N THR A 41 5.66 -5.94 26.78
CA THR A 41 6.80 -6.66 26.22
C THR A 41 7.81 -5.62 25.79
N LYS A 42 8.94 -5.58 26.50
CA LYS A 42 10.12 -4.78 26.13
C LYS A 42 10.45 -5.05 24.65
N LYS A 43 10.20 -4.08 23.77
CA LYS A 43 10.80 -4.03 22.43
C LYS A 43 12.31 -3.97 22.63
N GLY A 44 13.03 -4.97 22.08
CA GLY A 44 14.48 -4.95 22.04
C GLY A 44 14.95 -3.69 21.30
N THR A 45 15.88 -2.97 21.92
CA THR A 45 16.65 -1.90 21.27
C THR A 45 17.35 -2.46 20.05
N TYR A 46 16.89 -2.06 18.86
CA TYR A 46 17.56 -2.36 17.60
C TYR A 46 18.74 -1.39 17.44
N SER A 47 19.94 -1.90 17.70
CA SER A 47 21.18 -1.18 17.37
C SER A 47 21.36 -1.17 15.84
N LYS A 48 21.59 0.03 15.29
CA LYS A 48 21.98 0.28 13.90
C LYS A 48 23.14 -0.66 13.52
N PRO A 49 22.99 -1.56 12.52
CA PRO A 49 24.12 -2.37 12.08
C PRO A 49 25.17 -1.46 11.41
N ILE A 50 26.36 -1.45 12.00
CA ILE A 50 27.58 -0.89 11.43
C ILE A 50 27.82 -1.60 10.10
N ALA A 51 27.95 -0.84 9.02
CA ALA A 51 28.26 -1.35 7.70
C ALA A 51 29.59 -2.13 7.74
N LYS A 52 29.52 -3.46 7.67
CA LYS A 52 30.66 -4.28 7.24
C LYS A 52 30.60 -4.41 5.73
N ASN A 53 31.76 -4.16 5.11
CA ASN A 53 32.05 -4.13 3.68
C ASN A 53 31.16 -5.04 2.82
N PRO A 54 30.53 -4.52 1.75
CA PRO A 54 29.82 -5.36 0.81
C PRO A 54 30.83 -6.10 -0.06
N THR A 55 31.00 -7.39 0.19
CA THR A 55 31.47 -8.31 -0.85
C THR A 55 30.47 -8.28 -2.00
N THR A 56 31.02 -8.16 -3.20
CA THR A 56 30.39 -8.10 -4.53
C THR A 56 29.20 -9.06 -4.69
N ASN A 57 27.99 -8.55 -4.44
CA ASN A 57 26.74 -9.21 -4.77
C ASN A 57 25.91 -8.28 -5.64
N ASN A 58 25.30 -8.83 -6.70
CA ASN A 58 24.36 -8.16 -7.61
C ASN A 58 23.04 -7.86 -6.88
N THR A 59 23.11 -7.13 -5.78
CA THR A 59 21.96 -6.64 -5.05
C THR A 59 21.55 -5.35 -5.73
N GLU A 60 20.43 -5.37 -6.47
CA GLU A 60 19.86 -4.13 -6.97
C GLU A 60 19.54 -3.23 -5.77
N VAL A 61 20.25 -2.12 -5.68
CA VAL A 61 20.03 -1.07 -4.69
C VAL A 61 19.08 -0.07 -5.31
N ILE A 62 17.90 0.09 -4.71
CA ILE A 62 16.92 1.09 -5.15
C ILE A 62 16.92 2.26 -4.16
N GLN A 63 16.95 3.47 -4.70
CA GLN A 63 16.87 4.70 -3.92
C GLN A 63 15.40 5.08 -3.69
N SER A 64 14.99 5.11 -2.43
CA SER A 64 13.69 5.65 -2.00
C SER A 64 13.75 7.18 -1.83
N THR A 65 12.58 7.83 -1.75
CA THR A 65 12.45 9.26 -1.39
C THR A 65 13.15 9.60 -0.07
N SER A 66 13.24 8.65 0.86
CA SER A 66 13.97 8.80 2.13
C SER A 66 15.51 8.69 2.03
N ARG A 67 16.08 8.63 0.81
CA ARG A 67 17.52 8.39 0.53
C ARG A 67 18.06 7.07 1.12
N THR A 68 17.20 6.17 1.58
CA THR A 68 17.61 4.86 2.11
C THR A 68 17.97 3.90 0.98
N VAL A 69 19.09 3.19 1.13
CA VAL A 69 19.48 2.07 0.25
C VAL A 69 18.66 0.85 0.63
N VAL A 70 17.86 0.35 -0.32
CA VAL A 70 16.98 -0.82 -0.12
C VAL A 70 17.35 -1.92 -1.11
N THR A 71 17.45 -3.15 -0.62
CA THR A 71 17.74 -4.35 -1.41
C THR A 71 16.45 -5.00 -1.92
N SER A 72 16.54 -5.80 -2.99
CA SER A 72 15.39 -6.58 -3.48
C SER A 72 14.76 -7.47 -2.40
N ASP A 73 15.54 -8.10 -1.53
CA ASP A 73 15.00 -8.94 -0.45
C ASP A 73 14.17 -8.14 0.56
N LEU A 74 14.60 -6.92 0.88
CA LEU A 74 13.84 -6.03 1.76
C LEU A 74 12.51 -5.64 1.13
N ILE A 75 12.49 -5.35 -0.18
CA ILE A 75 11.25 -5.06 -0.91
C ILE A 75 10.35 -6.29 -0.95
N ASN A 76 10.92 -7.47 -1.20
CA ASN A 76 10.16 -8.72 -1.24
C ASN A 76 9.47 -9.00 0.10
N ASN A 77 10.21 -8.82 1.20
CA ASN A 77 9.68 -8.97 2.55
C ASN A 77 8.57 -7.94 2.83
N TYR A 78 8.79 -6.70 2.44
CA TYR A 78 7.79 -5.64 2.58
C TYR A 78 6.49 -5.98 1.85
N VAL A 79 6.59 -6.39 0.58
CA VAL A 79 5.41 -6.76 -0.23
C VAL A 79 4.65 -7.90 0.43
N LEU A 80 5.34 -8.95 0.87
CA LEU A 80 4.69 -10.10 1.48
C LEU A 80 4.08 -9.79 2.85
N GLN A 81 4.69 -8.88 3.61
CA GLN A 81 4.14 -8.42 4.87
C GLN A 81 2.85 -7.61 4.68
N TYR A 82 2.74 -6.84 3.60
CA TYR A 82 1.66 -5.88 3.41
C TYR A 82 0.68 -6.19 2.27
N LYS A 83 0.90 -7.24 1.48
CA LYS A 83 0.03 -7.60 0.34
C LYS A 83 -1.43 -7.78 0.74
N ASP A 84 -1.71 -8.46 1.85
CA ASP A 84 -3.09 -8.74 2.27
C ASP A 84 -3.79 -7.47 2.74
N ILE A 85 -3.04 -6.55 3.38
CA ILE A 85 -3.53 -5.23 3.75
C ILE A 85 -3.83 -4.42 2.48
N ALA A 86 -2.93 -4.43 1.49
CA ALA A 86 -3.14 -3.72 0.22
C ALA A 86 -4.34 -4.28 -0.56
N MET A 87 -4.46 -5.61 -0.65
CA MET A 87 -5.60 -6.29 -1.29
C MET A 87 -6.92 -6.00 -0.58
N GLY A 88 -6.94 -6.01 0.75
CA GLY A 88 -8.12 -5.62 1.53
C GLY A 88 -8.51 -4.15 1.31
N ASN A 89 -7.53 -3.26 1.22
CA ASN A 89 -7.79 -1.86 0.86
C ASN A 89 -8.28 -1.71 -0.58
N MET A 90 -7.76 -2.48 -1.53
CA MET A 90 -8.25 -2.51 -2.90
C MET A 90 -9.71 -2.96 -2.97
N GLN A 91 -10.07 -4.02 -2.26
CA GLN A 91 -11.45 -4.51 -2.20
C GLN A 91 -12.39 -3.45 -1.62
N LYS A 92 -11.97 -2.78 -0.54
CA LYS A 92 -12.80 -1.83 0.20
C LYS A 92 -12.89 -0.44 -0.43
N TYR A 93 -11.79 0.04 -1.00
CA TYR A 93 -11.64 1.44 -1.43
C TYR A 93 -11.40 1.59 -2.93
N GLY A 94 -11.11 0.51 -3.67
CA GLY A 94 -11.02 0.53 -5.13
C GLY A 94 -9.69 1.01 -5.71
N ILE A 95 -8.67 1.20 -4.88
CA ILE A 95 -7.30 1.53 -5.34
C ILE A 95 -6.56 0.23 -5.65
N PRO A 96 -5.91 0.05 -6.80
CA PRO A 96 -5.17 -1.16 -7.12
C PRO A 96 -4.17 -1.52 -6.00
N ALA A 97 -4.14 -2.78 -5.59
CA ALA A 97 -3.23 -3.27 -4.56
C ALA A 97 -1.77 -3.04 -4.99
N SER A 98 -1.46 -3.19 -6.28
CA SER A 98 -0.15 -2.92 -6.85
C SER A 98 0.29 -1.47 -6.68
N ILE A 99 -0.64 -0.51 -6.82
CA ILE A 99 -0.38 0.92 -6.59
C ILE A 99 -0.10 1.19 -5.12
N ILE A 100 -0.94 0.66 -4.22
CA ILE A 100 -0.74 0.82 -2.77
C ILE A 100 0.64 0.29 -2.35
N LEU A 101 1.01 -0.90 -2.82
CA LEU A 101 2.31 -1.52 -2.50
C LEU A 101 3.47 -0.73 -3.10
N ALA A 102 3.39 -0.30 -4.36
CA ALA A 102 4.44 0.46 -5.01
C ALA A 102 4.67 1.82 -4.34
N GLN A 103 3.59 2.53 -3.97
CA GLN A 103 3.68 3.76 -3.19
C GLN A 103 4.28 3.46 -1.81
N GLY A 104 3.79 2.44 -1.11
CA GLY A 104 4.35 2.04 0.18
C GLY A 104 5.86 1.76 0.11
N ILE A 105 6.32 1.03 -0.90
CA ILE A 105 7.76 0.79 -1.12
C ILE A 105 8.52 2.11 -1.33
N LEU A 106 8.03 2.95 -2.24
CA LEU A 106 8.70 4.19 -2.63
C LEU A 106 8.78 5.19 -1.47
N GLU A 107 7.65 5.46 -0.81
CA GLU A 107 7.53 6.51 0.21
C GLU A 107 8.17 6.11 1.55
N SER A 108 8.12 4.82 1.91
CA SER A 108 8.68 4.35 3.19
C SER A 108 10.09 3.77 3.08
N GLY A 109 10.65 3.69 1.88
CA GLY A 109 11.88 2.93 1.63
C GLY A 109 11.74 1.47 2.03
N ALA A 110 10.64 0.84 1.61
CA ALA A 110 10.23 -0.49 2.03
C ALA A 110 10.25 -0.65 3.58
N GLY A 111 9.68 0.33 4.28
CA GLY A 111 9.54 0.35 5.74
C GLY A 111 10.81 0.74 6.51
N ARG A 112 11.87 1.17 5.82
CA ARG A 112 13.15 1.52 6.44
C ARG A 112 13.36 3.01 6.67
N GLY A 113 12.51 3.86 6.13
CA GLY A 113 12.54 5.29 6.39
C GLY A 113 12.19 5.59 7.84
N ASP A 114 12.80 6.62 8.40
CA ASP A 114 12.66 7.00 9.81
C ASP A 114 11.19 7.19 10.20
N LEU A 115 10.41 7.85 9.34
CA LEU A 115 8.98 8.06 9.57
C LEU A 115 8.17 6.75 9.62
N ALA A 116 8.53 5.74 8.81
CA ALA A 116 7.88 4.44 8.86
C ALA A 116 8.25 3.68 10.14
N ILE A 117 9.51 3.75 10.56
CA ILE A 117 10.03 3.08 11.77
C ILE A 117 9.46 3.69 13.04
N GLU A 118 9.47 5.03 13.13
CA GLU A 118 9.13 5.76 14.36
C GLU A 118 7.63 5.99 14.52
N ALA A 119 6.90 6.14 13.41
CA ALA A 119 5.51 6.56 13.42
C ALA A 119 4.56 5.58 12.73
N ASN A 120 5.04 4.45 12.21
CA ASN A 120 4.27 3.54 11.35
C ASN A 120 3.60 4.27 10.18
N ASN A 121 4.15 5.39 9.71
CA ASN A 121 3.57 6.19 8.65
C ASN A 121 4.31 5.90 7.34
N HIS A 122 3.78 4.94 6.58
CA HIS A 122 4.42 4.41 5.37
C HIS A 122 4.22 5.30 4.12
N PHE A 123 3.36 6.30 4.20
CA PHE A 123 2.95 7.11 3.05
C PHE A 123 3.22 8.61 3.24
N GLY A 124 3.92 9.00 4.31
CA GLY A 124 4.24 10.41 4.57
C GLY A 124 3.01 11.28 4.84
N ILE A 125 1.93 10.72 5.41
CA ILE A 125 0.68 11.49 5.57
C ILE A 125 0.88 12.57 6.65
N LYS A 126 0.72 13.83 6.25
CA LYS A 126 0.84 15.01 7.12
C LYS A 126 -0.42 15.14 8.00
N CYS A 127 -0.29 15.79 9.16
CA CYS A 127 -1.40 15.94 10.10
C CYS A 127 -2.61 16.64 9.46
N HIS A 128 -2.39 17.69 8.65
CA HIS A 128 -3.47 18.61 8.25
C HIS A 128 -4.24 19.16 9.46
N LYS A 129 -5.34 19.90 9.24
CA LYS A 129 -6.05 20.61 10.33
C LYS A 129 -6.99 19.70 11.13
N ASP A 130 -7.36 18.57 10.57
CA ASP A 130 -8.40 17.65 11.03
C ASP A 130 -7.85 16.44 11.79
N TRP A 131 -6.53 16.29 11.89
CA TRP A 131 -5.91 15.19 12.62
C TRP A 131 -5.86 15.45 14.12
N LEU A 132 -6.53 14.58 14.86
CA LEU A 132 -6.60 14.59 16.33
C LEU A 132 -5.78 13.46 16.99
N GLY A 133 -5.13 12.62 16.18
CA GLY A 133 -4.34 11.49 16.65
C GLY A 133 -2.91 11.88 17.06
N GLU A 134 -2.09 10.88 17.39
CA GLU A 134 -0.68 11.11 17.68
C GLU A 134 0.06 11.64 16.45
N SER A 135 1.15 12.37 16.68
CA SER A 135 1.97 12.94 15.60
C SER A 135 3.45 12.90 15.96
N VAL A 136 4.31 12.91 14.94
CA VAL A 136 5.75 13.17 15.06
C VAL A 136 6.13 14.42 14.28
N ARG A 137 7.27 15.01 14.65
CA ARG A 137 7.90 16.10 13.91
C ARG A 137 9.07 15.53 13.12
N HIS A 138 9.11 15.82 11.83
CA HIS A 138 10.16 15.36 10.93
C HIS A 138 10.46 16.46 9.92
N ASP A 139 11.73 16.60 9.54
CA ASP A 139 12.12 17.53 8.49
C ASP A 139 11.92 16.86 7.12
N ASP A 140 11.17 17.50 6.22
CA ASP A 140 10.88 16.98 4.87
C ASP A 140 10.98 18.12 3.85
N ASP A 141 9.86 18.71 3.40
CA ASP A 141 9.85 19.92 2.57
C ASP A 141 10.19 21.17 3.40
N SER A 142 9.87 21.13 4.69
CA SER A 142 10.13 22.17 5.68
C SER A 142 10.59 21.56 7.00
N SER A 143 11.24 22.37 7.84
CA SER A 143 11.66 21.91 9.16
C SER A 143 10.45 21.68 10.07
N GLN A 144 10.49 20.58 10.83
CA GLN A 144 9.53 20.22 11.86
C GLN A 144 8.09 20.13 11.33
N GLU A 145 7.92 19.56 10.15
CA GLU A 145 6.59 19.26 9.63
C GLU A 145 5.88 18.21 10.48
N CYS A 146 4.56 18.35 10.59
CA CYS A 146 3.73 17.46 11.39
C CYS A 146 3.28 16.27 10.54
N PHE A 147 3.69 15.07 10.94
CA PHE A 147 3.25 13.83 10.34
C PHE A 147 2.39 13.02 11.31
N ARG A 148 1.37 12.36 10.75
CA ARG A 148 0.51 11.46 11.51
C ARG A 148 1.33 10.29 12.04
N LYS A 149 1.02 9.85 13.26
CA LYS A 149 1.59 8.66 13.88
C LYS A 149 0.50 7.63 14.15
N TYR A 150 0.83 6.38 13.88
CA TYR A 150 -0.07 5.25 13.96
C TYR A 150 0.47 4.19 14.91
N ASN A 151 -0.41 3.36 15.45
CA ASN A 151 -0.02 2.26 16.32
C ASN A 151 0.61 1.11 15.52
N GLU A 152 0.15 0.92 14.28
CA GLU A 152 0.60 -0.11 13.37
C GLU A 152 0.52 0.37 11.91
N ALA A 153 1.32 -0.24 11.04
CA ALA A 153 1.39 0.15 9.64
C ALA A 153 0.03 0.06 8.94
N SER A 154 -0.81 -0.92 9.27
CA SER A 154 -2.12 -1.14 8.63
C SER A 154 -3.05 0.08 8.75
N GLU A 155 -2.93 0.87 9.83
CA GLU A 155 -3.67 2.13 10.00
C GLU A 155 -3.22 3.18 8.98
N SER A 156 -1.92 3.29 8.69
CA SER A 156 -1.42 4.22 7.66
C SER A 156 -1.82 3.81 6.25
N TYR A 157 -1.92 2.50 5.97
CA TYR A 157 -2.45 1.99 4.69
C TYR A 157 -3.92 2.37 4.51
N ARG A 158 -4.72 2.21 5.58
CA ARG A 158 -6.13 2.60 5.58
C ARG A 158 -6.28 4.11 5.41
N ASP A 159 -5.48 4.90 6.13
CA ASP A 159 -5.56 6.35 6.06
C ASP A 159 -5.11 6.89 4.69
N HIS A 160 -4.10 6.27 4.07
CA HIS A 160 -3.73 6.54 2.67
C HIS A 160 -4.89 6.27 1.71
N ALA A 161 -5.60 5.15 1.88
CA ALA A 161 -6.77 4.85 1.06
C ALA A 161 -7.89 5.88 1.24
N LEU A 162 -8.20 6.25 2.50
CA LEU A 162 -9.18 7.28 2.82
C LEU A 162 -8.78 8.67 2.29
N PHE A 163 -7.48 8.99 2.29
CA PHE A 163 -6.96 10.23 1.70
C PHE A 163 -7.25 10.29 0.20
N LEU A 164 -6.98 9.22 -0.55
CA LEU A 164 -7.25 9.20 -1.99
C LEU A 164 -8.75 9.23 -2.29
N VAL A 165 -9.56 8.45 -1.57
CA VAL A 165 -11.02 8.42 -1.74
C VAL A 165 -11.67 9.77 -1.37
N GLY A 166 -11.20 10.40 -0.30
CA GLY A 166 -11.83 11.58 0.29
C GLY A 166 -11.53 12.90 -0.41
N LYS A 167 -10.58 12.96 -1.36
CA LYS A 167 -10.19 14.20 -2.04
C LYS A 167 -10.65 14.21 -3.48
N ASN A 168 -11.54 15.15 -3.82
CA ASN A 168 -12.15 15.28 -5.14
C ASN A 168 -11.14 15.32 -6.31
N ARG A 169 -9.94 15.87 -6.09
CA ARG A 169 -8.85 15.89 -7.10
C ARG A 169 -8.45 14.50 -7.60
N TYR A 170 -8.67 13.44 -6.82
CA TYR A 170 -8.37 12.05 -7.19
C TYR A 170 -9.58 11.30 -7.74
N ALA A 171 -10.77 11.90 -7.80
CA ALA A 171 -12.01 11.20 -8.17
C ALA A 171 -11.92 10.50 -9.55
N ALA A 172 -11.23 11.12 -10.51
CA ALA A 172 -11.02 10.54 -11.84
C ALA A 172 -10.19 9.24 -11.84
N LEU A 173 -9.39 8.98 -10.81
CA LEU A 173 -8.66 7.70 -10.70
C LEU A 173 -9.62 6.52 -10.55
N PHE A 174 -10.71 6.73 -9.81
CA PHE A 174 -11.68 5.70 -9.51
C PHE A 174 -12.61 5.39 -10.70
N THR A 175 -12.44 6.07 -11.83
CA THR A 175 -13.10 5.70 -13.10
C THR A 175 -12.25 4.76 -13.96
N TYR A 176 -10.98 4.55 -13.61
CA TYR A 176 -10.13 3.60 -14.30
C TYR A 176 -10.42 2.17 -13.84
N GLU A 177 -10.07 1.21 -14.70
CA GLU A 177 -10.11 -0.20 -14.33
C GLU A 177 -9.22 -0.45 -13.10
N LYS A 178 -9.70 -1.32 -12.21
CA LYS A 178 -9.06 -1.58 -10.91
C LYS A 178 -7.72 -2.31 -11.02
N ASP A 179 -7.37 -2.81 -12.19
CA ASP A 179 -6.09 -3.44 -12.52
C ASP A 179 -5.26 -2.63 -13.54
N ASP A 180 -5.73 -1.47 -13.99
CA ASP A 180 -4.95 -0.57 -14.86
C ASP A 180 -4.02 0.33 -14.03
N TYR A 181 -3.01 -0.30 -13.42
CA TYR A 181 -2.03 0.40 -12.62
C TYR A 181 -1.25 1.47 -13.41
N LYS A 182 -1.18 1.37 -14.76
CA LYS A 182 -0.48 2.36 -15.59
C LYS A 182 -1.28 3.65 -15.69
N ALA A 183 -2.59 3.56 -15.92
CA ALA A 183 -3.48 4.71 -15.86
C ALA A 183 -3.49 5.33 -14.46
N TRP A 184 -3.56 4.50 -13.42
CA TRP A 184 -3.49 4.97 -12.03
C TRP A 184 -2.19 5.72 -11.72
N ALA A 185 -1.03 5.18 -12.07
CA ALA A 185 0.26 5.83 -11.81
C ALA A 185 0.38 7.20 -12.50
N LYS A 186 -0.06 7.29 -13.77
CA LYS A 186 -0.09 8.54 -14.53
C LYS A 186 -1.11 9.53 -13.95
N GLY A 187 -2.30 9.04 -13.63
CA GLY A 187 -3.39 9.82 -13.05
C GLY A 187 -3.03 10.39 -11.69
N LEU A 188 -2.34 9.63 -10.83
CA LEU A 188 -1.89 10.09 -9.51
C LEU A 188 -1.04 11.35 -9.64
N ARG A 189 -0.08 11.32 -10.56
CA ARG A 189 0.72 12.50 -10.87
C ARG A 189 -0.11 13.64 -11.47
N ALA A 190 -0.98 13.35 -12.44
CA ALA A 190 -1.83 14.36 -13.06
C ALA A 190 -2.77 15.05 -12.06
N ALA A 191 -3.25 14.30 -11.05
CA ALA A 191 -4.01 14.78 -9.91
C ALA A 191 -3.14 15.45 -8.84
N GLY A 192 -1.83 15.63 -9.08
CA GLY A 192 -0.86 16.35 -8.26
C GLY A 192 -0.32 15.59 -7.05
N TYR A 193 -0.44 14.26 -6.98
CA TYR A 193 0.03 13.48 -5.81
C TYR A 193 1.53 13.71 -5.57
N ALA A 194 2.30 13.75 -6.67
CA ALA A 194 3.73 14.05 -6.65
C ALA A 194 4.07 15.09 -7.73
N THR A 195 5.09 15.90 -7.47
CA THR A 195 5.62 16.90 -8.41
C THR A 195 6.62 16.30 -9.39
N ASP A 196 7.30 15.21 -9.01
CA ASP A 196 8.30 14.52 -9.82
C ASP A 196 7.72 14.03 -11.17
N PRO A 197 8.28 14.45 -12.33
CA PRO A 197 7.88 13.95 -13.65
C PRO A 197 7.97 12.43 -13.79
N ASN A 198 8.94 11.79 -13.13
CA ASN A 198 9.22 10.36 -13.23
C ASN A 198 8.44 9.52 -12.21
N TYR A 199 7.58 10.13 -11.39
CA TYR A 199 6.80 9.41 -10.38
C TYR A 199 6.00 8.22 -10.96
N PRO A 200 5.27 8.36 -12.08
CA PRO A 200 4.54 7.24 -12.68
C PRO A 200 5.46 6.08 -13.07
N ASP A 201 6.61 6.39 -13.69
CA ASP A 201 7.56 5.39 -14.15
C ASP A 201 8.23 4.65 -12.99
N LYS A 202 8.48 5.34 -11.86
CA LYS A 202 8.95 4.71 -10.63
C LYS A 202 7.95 3.69 -10.11
N LEU A 203 6.67 4.06 -10.01
CA LEU A 203 5.62 3.13 -9.56
C LEU A 203 5.49 1.93 -10.52
N ILE A 204 5.39 2.19 -11.82
CA ILE A 204 5.30 1.15 -12.85
C ILE A 204 6.51 0.22 -12.77
N SER A 205 7.71 0.75 -12.56
CA SER A 205 8.94 -0.05 -12.40
C SER A 205 8.85 -1.00 -11.21
N TYR A 206 8.38 -0.56 -10.03
CA TYR A 206 8.19 -1.47 -8.89
C TYR A 206 7.13 -2.52 -9.19
N ILE A 207 6.00 -2.13 -9.78
CA ILE A 207 4.90 -3.04 -10.09
C ILE A 207 5.36 -4.14 -11.06
N GLU A 208 6.06 -3.78 -12.13
CA GLU A 208 6.50 -4.73 -13.15
C GLU A 208 7.71 -5.57 -12.73
N ARG A 209 8.59 -5.04 -11.86
CA ARG A 209 9.78 -5.74 -11.35
C ARG A 209 9.42 -6.77 -10.29
N TYR A 210 8.51 -6.41 -9.39
CA TYR A 210 8.06 -7.25 -8.28
C TYR A 210 6.68 -7.88 -8.54
N ASN A 211 6.23 -7.90 -9.79
CA ASN A 211 4.95 -8.47 -10.21
C ASN A 211 3.77 -8.10 -9.30
N LEU A 212 3.70 -6.85 -8.83
CA LEU A 212 2.72 -6.45 -7.82
C LEU A 212 1.28 -6.51 -8.37
N HIS A 213 1.11 -6.41 -9.70
CA HIS A 213 -0.18 -6.54 -10.37
C HIS A 213 -0.80 -7.94 -10.21
N GLN A 214 -0.03 -8.95 -9.81
CA GLN A 214 -0.57 -10.26 -9.46
C GLN A 214 -1.63 -10.16 -8.34
N TYR A 215 -1.48 -9.20 -7.42
CA TYR A 215 -2.44 -8.97 -6.34
C TYR A 215 -3.70 -8.27 -6.83
N ASP A 216 -3.60 -7.43 -7.86
CA ASP A 216 -4.77 -6.85 -8.53
C ASP A 216 -5.59 -7.95 -9.21
N CYS A 217 -4.91 -8.87 -9.91
CA CYS A 217 -5.52 -10.05 -10.53
C CYS A 217 -6.22 -10.93 -9.50
N GLN A 218 -5.57 -11.22 -8.37
CA GLN A 218 -6.18 -11.99 -7.27
C GLN A 218 -7.45 -11.34 -6.74
N VAL A 219 -7.46 -10.01 -6.54
CA VAL A 219 -8.66 -9.29 -6.05
C VAL A 219 -9.77 -9.22 -7.10
N THR A 220 -9.42 -9.04 -8.38
CA THR A 220 -10.39 -8.90 -9.47
C THR A 220 -10.88 -10.24 -10.04
N GLY A 221 -10.25 -11.35 -9.67
CA GLY A 221 -10.52 -12.68 -10.24
C GLY A 221 -10.01 -12.84 -11.69
N LYS A 222 -9.20 -11.91 -12.19
CA LYS A 222 -8.59 -11.99 -13.52
C LYS A 222 -7.39 -12.95 -13.50
N THR A 223 -7.15 -13.63 -14.62
CA THR A 223 -5.98 -14.50 -14.77
C THR A 223 -4.68 -13.68 -14.77
N TYR A 224 -3.74 -14.07 -13.92
CA TYR A 224 -2.41 -13.46 -13.90
C TYR A 224 -1.61 -13.83 -15.15
N THR A 225 -1.04 -12.81 -15.80
CA THR A 225 -0.03 -12.96 -16.85
C THR A 225 1.21 -12.15 -16.48
N ALA A 226 2.36 -12.81 -16.45
CA ALA A 226 3.65 -12.20 -16.20
C ALA A 226 4.03 -11.25 -17.33
N ILE A 227 4.53 -10.06 -16.97
CA ILE A 227 4.94 -9.05 -17.95
C ILE A 227 6.37 -9.34 -18.39
N ASN A 228 6.52 -10.10 -19.47
CA ASN A 228 7.81 -10.31 -20.10
C ASN A 228 8.19 -9.05 -20.90
N LYS A 229 9.10 -8.24 -20.35
CA LYS A 229 9.70 -7.13 -21.11
C LYS A 229 10.67 -7.75 -22.12
N SER A 230 10.19 -7.99 -23.33
CA SER A 230 10.92 -8.65 -24.41
C SER A 230 12.28 -7.98 -24.67
N ALA A 231 13.39 -8.69 -24.40
CA ALA A 231 14.38 -8.84 -25.46
C ALA A 231 13.71 -9.67 -26.58
N PRO A 232 14.03 -9.45 -27.87
CA PRO A 232 13.21 -9.91 -28.99
C PRO A 232 12.88 -11.40 -28.90
N ALA A 233 11.63 -11.73 -29.18
CA ALA A 233 11.09 -13.07 -29.17
C ALA A 233 11.97 -14.02 -30.00
N ARG A 234 12.75 -14.88 -29.34
CA ARG A 234 13.01 -16.20 -29.89
C ARG A 234 11.79 -17.04 -29.57
N SER A 235 11.10 -17.48 -30.61
CA SER A 235 10.08 -18.52 -30.52
C SER A 235 10.53 -19.59 -29.55
N SER A 236 9.69 -19.83 -28.54
CA SER A 236 9.83 -20.95 -27.61
C SER A 236 9.62 -22.24 -28.40
N SER A 237 10.66 -22.72 -29.08
CA SER A 237 10.77 -24.12 -29.45
C SER A 237 10.78 -24.89 -28.14
N SER A 238 9.74 -25.69 -27.93
CA SER A 238 9.66 -26.69 -26.87
C SER A 238 10.75 -27.74 -27.12
N ASN A 239 11.97 -27.48 -26.65
CA ASN A 239 12.98 -28.52 -26.54
C ASN A 239 12.71 -29.32 -25.27
N SER A 240 12.03 -30.45 -25.47
CA SER A 240 12.03 -31.59 -24.57
C SER A 240 13.46 -32.14 -24.45
N GLY A 241 14.22 -31.60 -23.51
CA GLY A 241 15.44 -32.20 -22.99
C GLY A 241 15.14 -32.78 -21.61
N SER A 242 15.30 -34.08 -21.47
CA SER A 242 15.08 -34.88 -20.27
C SER A 242 15.74 -34.30 -19.02
N ASN A 243 14.95 -33.58 -18.21
CA ASN A 243 15.10 -33.32 -16.79
C ASN A 243 13.68 -32.98 -16.30
N ASP A 244 13.29 -33.49 -15.13
CA ASP A 244 11.95 -33.34 -14.54
C ASP A 244 11.35 -31.94 -14.84
N PRO A 245 10.35 -31.84 -15.76
CA PRO A 245 9.87 -30.56 -16.30
C PRO A 245 9.16 -29.68 -15.27
N ASP A 246 8.98 -30.20 -14.06
CA ASP A 246 8.31 -29.56 -12.94
C ASP A 246 9.29 -28.92 -11.95
N LEU A 247 10.60 -29.21 -12.05
CA LEU A 247 11.62 -28.69 -11.12
C LEU A 247 12.52 -27.63 -11.75
N TYR A 248 12.73 -26.54 -11.02
CA TYR A 248 13.68 -25.48 -11.31
C TYR A 248 14.77 -25.40 -10.24
N GLU A 249 16.03 -25.38 -10.65
CA GLU A 249 17.15 -25.16 -9.74
C GLU A 249 17.44 -23.65 -9.63
N VAL A 250 17.37 -23.11 -8.42
CA VAL A 250 17.61 -21.70 -8.11
C VAL A 250 19.03 -21.32 -8.52
N GLN A 251 19.12 -20.29 -9.37
CA GLN A 251 20.38 -19.73 -9.84
C GLN A 251 20.80 -18.53 -9.00
N LYS A 252 22.08 -18.16 -9.08
CA LYS A 252 22.58 -16.95 -8.41
C LYS A 252 21.81 -15.72 -8.91
N GLY A 253 21.21 -14.99 -7.98
CA GLY A 253 20.43 -13.77 -8.25
C GLY A 253 18.93 -14.01 -8.45
N ASP A 254 18.47 -15.27 -8.38
CA ASP A 254 17.05 -15.55 -8.39
C ASP A 254 16.35 -15.07 -7.12
N THR A 255 15.11 -14.62 -7.30
CA THR A 255 14.16 -14.29 -6.25
C THR A 255 12.85 -15.01 -6.52
N LEU A 256 11.98 -15.11 -5.53
CA LEU A 256 10.63 -15.65 -5.75
C LEU A 256 9.89 -14.92 -6.89
N TYR A 257 10.09 -13.61 -7.06
CA TYR A 257 9.47 -12.83 -8.13
C TYR A 257 10.09 -13.12 -9.51
N SER A 258 11.41 -13.22 -9.62
CA SER A 258 12.05 -13.54 -10.91
C SER A 258 11.65 -14.94 -11.38
N ILE A 259 11.52 -15.90 -10.45
CA ILE A 259 11.07 -17.26 -10.73
C ILE A 259 9.58 -17.28 -11.06
N SER A 260 8.73 -16.65 -10.25
CA SER A 260 7.29 -16.47 -10.51
C SER A 260 7.04 -15.92 -11.91
N LYS A 261 7.78 -14.88 -12.29
CA LYS A 261 7.75 -14.27 -13.62
C LYS A 261 8.13 -15.26 -14.71
N LYS A 262 9.25 -15.96 -14.53
CA LYS A 262 9.82 -16.91 -15.50
C LYS A 262 8.87 -18.05 -15.83
N PHE A 263 8.15 -18.55 -14.82
CA PHE A 263 7.23 -19.68 -14.97
C PHE A 263 5.76 -19.28 -15.04
N ASN A 264 5.45 -17.97 -15.05
CA ASN A 264 4.10 -17.43 -15.06
C ASN A 264 3.19 -18.03 -13.96
N ILE A 265 3.71 -18.08 -12.74
CA ILE A 265 3.03 -18.61 -11.54
C ILE A 265 2.96 -17.51 -10.47
N LEU A 266 1.91 -17.49 -9.65
CA LEU A 266 1.83 -16.56 -8.53
C LEU A 266 2.93 -16.84 -7.50
N VAL A 267 3.43 -15.81 -6.83
CA VAL A 267 4.45 -15.99 -5.76
C VAL A 267 3.88 -16.85 -4.63
N ASP A 268 2.60 -16.67 -4.29
CA ASP A 268 1.95 -17.46 -3.25
C ASP A 268 1.84 -18.94 -3.62
N ASP A 269 1.44 -19.24 -4.86
CA ASP A 269 1.37 -20.61 -5.37
C ASP A 269 2.76 -21.26 -5.40
N LEU A 270 3.79 -20.51 -5.83
CA LEU A 270 5.17 -20.98 -5.84
C LEU A 270 5.63 -21.33 -4.41
N LYS A 271 5.34 -20.47 -3.42
CA LYS A 271 5.66 -20.73 -2.02
C LYS A 271 4.90 -21.94 -1.49
N GLN A 272 3.61 -22.03 -1.75
CA GLN A 272 2.76 -23.12 -1.27
C GLN A 272 3.19 -24.47 -1.85
N LYS A 273 3.42 -24.55 -3.16
CA LYS A 273 3.91 -25.77 -3.84
C LYS A 273 5.22 -26.31 -3.25
N ASN A 274 6.03 -25.42 -2.69
CA ASN A 274 7.37 -25.72 -2.18
C ASN A 274 7.47 -25.66 -0.64
N ASN A 275 6.34 -25.50 0.06
CA ASN A 275 6.29 -25.36 1.52
C ASN A 275 7.25 -24.28 2.06
N LEU A 276 7.43 -23.18 1.32
CA LEU A 276 8.32 -22.09 1.70
C LEU A 276 7.64 -21.20 2.74
N THR A 277 8.20 -21.13 3.94
CA THR A 277 7.73 -20.24 5.01
C THR A 277 8.29 -18.84 4.87
N ASP A 278 9.51 -18.71 4.36
CA ASP A 278 10.19 -17.44 4.13
C ASP A 278 10.44 -17.18 2.63
N ASN A 279 11.30 -16.21 2.35
CA ASN A 279 11.61 -15.74 1.00
C ASN A 279 13.06 -16.03 0.61
N ALA A 280 13.82 -16.66 1.51
CA ALA A 280 15.21 -16.99 1.28
C ALA A 280 15.28 -18.17 0.31
N LEU A 281 16.01 -17.97 -0.77
CA LEU A 281 16.30 -19.03 -1.73
C LEU A 281 17.80 -19.33 -1.67
N SER A 282 18.14 -20.60 -1.64
CA SER A 282 19.53 -21.05 -1.71
C SER A 282 19.89 -21.39 -3.16
N VAL A 283 21.05 -20.96 -3.63
CA VAL A 283 21.55 -21.40 -4.95
C VAL A 283 21.66 -22.93 -4.95
N GLY A 284 21.14 -23.57 -6.00
CA GLY A 284 21.06 -25.04 -6.09
C GLY A 284 19.79 -25.64 -5.47
N GLN A 285 18.96 -24.83 -4.78
CA GLN A 285 17.66 -25.29 -4.27
C GLN A 285 16.74 -25.67 -5.44
N LYS A 286 16.10 -26.84 -5.36
CA LYS A 286 15.12 -27.28 -6.36
C LYS A 286 13.71 -26.86 -5.95
N LEU A 287 13.01 -26.18 -6.85
CA LEU A 287 11.64 -25.69 -6.66
C LEU A 287 10.69 -26.30 -7.69
N LYS A 288 9.52 -26.72 -7.25
CA LYS A 288 8.37 -27.09 -8.10
C LYS A 288 7.78 -25.82 -8.72
N VAL A 289 7.75 -25.75 -10.04
CA VAL A 289 7.35 -24.55 -10.81
C VAL A 289 6.17 -24.79 -11.77
N LYS A 290 5.63 -26.01 -11.79
CA LYS A 290 4.41 -26.37 -12.53
C LYS A 290 3.44 -27.13 -11.62
#